data_AF-A0A0P0NEA9-F1
#
_entry.id   AF-A0A0P0NEA9-F1
#
_cell.length_a   1.000
_cell.length_b   1.000
_cell.length_c   1.000
_cell.angle_alpha   90.00
_cell.angle_beta   90.00
_cell.angle_gamma   90.00
#
_symmetry.space_group_name_H-M   'P 1'
#
loop_
_entity.id
_entity.type
_entity.pdbx_description
1 polymer ?
#
loop_
_entity_poly.entity_id
_entity_poly.type
_entity_poly.pdbx_seq_one_letter_code
_entity_poly.pdbx_strand_id
1 'polypeptide(L)' 'MSNNPIKMNKLRQIIRLYCQGTGTKTIHGMVGTSRTTVKKYVHVWHRLGITHDEFNEKR' A
#
# COMPACT_ATOMS: atom_id res chain seq x y z
N MET A 1 11.16 13.20 5.97
CA MET A 1 10.25 12.05 5.82
C MET A 1 10.08 11.47 7.21
N SER A 2 9.00 11.81 7.91
CA SER A 2 8.84 11.32 9.29
C SER A 2 8.91 9.79 9.26
N ASN A 3 9.79 9.19 10.06
CA ASN A 3 9.96 7.74 10.18
C ASN A 3 8.77 7.05 10.86
N ASN A 4 7.58 7.65 10.76
CA ASN A 4 6.38 7.12 11.35
C ASN A 4 5.86 6.01 10.43
N PRO A 5 5.89 4.75 10.85
CA PRO A 5 5.32 3.67 10.07
C PRO A 5 3.85 3.95 9.83
N ILE A 6 3.38 3.70 8.60
CA ILE A 6 1.95 3.86 8.31
C ILE A 6 1.17 2.81 9.10
N LYS A 7 -0.04 3.16 9.53
CA LYS A 7 -0.94 2.19 10.15
C LYS A 7 -1.22 1.05 9.17
N MET A 8 -1.25 -0.19 9.66
CA MET A 8 -1.49 -1.38 8.85
C MET A 8 -2.78 -1.28 8.02
N ASN A 9 -3.82 -0.64 8.55
CA ASN A 9 -5.07 -0.39 7.82
C ASN A 9 -4.85 0.43 6.53
N LYS A 10 -4.00 1.47 6.58
CA LYS A 10 -3.66 2.26 5.39
C LYS A 10 -2.83 1.44 4.40
N LEU A 11 -1.90 0.62 4.88
CA LEU A 11 -1.10 -0.26 4.03
C LEU A 11 -1.98 -1.26 3.26
N ARG A 12 -2.90 -1.93 3.96
CA ARG A 12 -3.90 -2.81 3.35
C ARG A 12 -4.73 -2.08 2.31
N GLN A 13 -5.20 -0.87 2.63
CA GLN A 13 -5.99 -0.09 1.68
C GLN A 13 -5.19 0.27 0.42
N ILE A 14 -3.90 0.63 0.56
CA ILE A 14 -3.01 0.90 -0.58
C ILE A 14 -2.87 -0.33 -1.47
N ILE A 15 -2.53 -1.49 -0.88
CA ILE A 15 -2.31 -2.73 -1.64
C ILE A 15 -3.61 -3.19 -2.30
N ARG A 16 -4.74 -3.14 -1.58
CA ARG A 16 -6.05 -3.51 -2.12
C ARG A 16 -6.44 -2.64 -3.32
N LEU A 17 -6.30 -1.31 -3.22
CA LEU A 17 -6.60 -0.40 -4.33
C LEU A 17 -5.65 -0.63 -5.52
N TYR A 18 -4.38 -0.92 -5.23
CA TYR A 18 -3.39 -1.24 -6.27
C TYR A 18 -3.72 -2.54 -7.00
N CYS A 19 -4.10 -3.60 -6.29
CA CYS A 19 -4.56 -4.87 -6.89
C CYS A 19 -5.86 -4.71 -7.70
N GLN A 20 -6.71 -3.74 -7.37
CA GLN A 20 -7.90 -3.38 -8.16
C GLN A 20 -7.57 -2.59 -9.44
N GLY A 21 -6.30 -2.33 -9.74
CA GLY A 21 -5.88 -1.56 -10.91
C GLY A 21 -5.92 -0.03 -10.70
N THR A 22 -6.08 0.44 -9.46
CA THR A 22 -6.11 1.88 -9.19
C THR A 22 -4.71 2.49 -9.30
N GLY A 23 -4.58 3.56 -10.07
CA GLY A 23 -3.31 4.26 -10.22
C GLY A 23 -2.81 4.88 -8.91
N THR A 24 -1.49 4.86 -8.68
CA THR A 24 -0.86 5.42 -7.46
C THR A 24 -1.17 6.91 -7.20
N LYS A 25 -1.54 7.67 -8.24
CA LYS A 25 -2.06 9.05 -8.12
C LYS A 25 -3.41 9.08 -7.39
N THR A 26 -4.34 8.22 -7.77
CA THR A 26 -5.66 8.16 -7.14
C THR A 26 -5.56 7.59 -5.73
N ILE A 27 -4.72 6.57 -5.51
CA ILE A 27 -4.52 5.95 -4.20
C ILE A 27 -4.04 6.95 -3.15
N HIS A 28 -3.10 7.84 -3.47
CA HIS A 28 -2.59 8.79 -2.49
C HIS A 28 -3.69 9.77 -2.04
N GLY A 29 -4.57 10.18 -2.96
CA GLY A 29 -5.73 11.03 -2.67
C GLY A 29 -6.75 10.30 -1.79
N MET A 30 -7.03 9.03 -2.07
CA MET A 30 -7.99 8.22 -1.32
C MET A 30 -7.51 7.86 0.09
N VAL A 31 -6.24 7.49 0.25
CA VAL A 31 -5.68 7.01 1.54
C VAL A 31 -5.20 8.18 2.42
N GLY A 32 -5.07 9.38 1.85
CA GLY A 32 -4.51 10.53 2.55
C GLY A 32 -3.08 10.26 3.02
N THR A 33 -2.24 9.73 2.13
CA THR A 33 -0.81 9.51 2.36
C THR A 33 -0.02 10.08 1.20
N SER A 34 1.27 10.34 1.42
CA SER A 34 2.13 10.86 0.35
C SER A 34 2.31 9.84 -0.76
N ARG A 35 2.33 10.32 -2.01
CA ARG A 35 2.56 9.47 -3.19
C ARG A 35 3.89 8.69 -3.15
N THR A 36 4.90 9.26 -2.50
CA THR A 36 6.20 8.59 -2.25
C THR A 36 6.05 7.38 -1.33
N THR A 37 5.23 7.50 -0.28
CA THR A 37 4.90 6.42 0.65
C THR A 37 4.15 5.31 -0.06
N VAL A 38 3.13 5.64 -0.86
CA VAL A 38 2.41 4.66 -1.69
C VAL A 38 3.37 3.89 -2.59
N LYS A 39 4.24 4.60 -3.33
CA LYS A 39 5.25 3.96 -4.19
C LYS A 39 6.20 3.05 -3.41
N LYS A 40 6.70 3.50 -2.26
CA LYS A 40 7.60 2.71 -1.41
C LYS A 40 6.95 1.38 -1.01
N TYR A 41 5.71 1.41 -0.54
CA TYR A 41 5.03 0.20 -0.10
C TYR A 41 4.59 -0.71 -1.24
N VAL A 42 4.13 -0.16 -2.37
CA VAL A 42 3.85 -0.95 -3.57
C VAL A 42 5.11 -1.64 -4.08
N HIS A 43 6.26 -0.96 -4.05
CA HIS A 43 7.54 -1.55 -4.44
C HIS A 43 8.00 -2.65 -3.48
N VAL A 44 7.85 -2.44 -2.17
CA VAL A 44 8.14 -3.48 -1.17
C VAL A 44 7.22 -4.68 -1.36
N TRP A 45 5.92 -4.45 -1.59
CA TRP A 45 4.97 -5.53 -1.87
C TRP A 45 5.34 -6.31 -3.14
N HIS A 46 5.70 -5.64 -4.23
CA HIS A 46 6.22 -6.27 -5.45
C HIS A 46 7.49 -7.09 -5.19
N ARG A 47 8.41 -6.59 -4.37
CA ARG A 47 9.63 -7.33 -3.99
C ARG A 47 9.35 -8.54 -3.12
N LEU A 48 8.32 -8.50 -2.30
CA LEU A 48 7.92 -9.63 -1.46
C LEU A 48 7.29 -10.74 -2.28
N GLY A 49 6.71 -10.44 -3.45
CA GLY A 49 6.09 -11.44 -4.34
C GLY A 49 4.89 -12.15 -3.71
N ILE A 50 4.37 -11.63 -2.60
CA ILE A 50 3.24 -12.21 -1.87
C ILE A 50 1.93 -11.77 -2.49
N THR A 51 0.94 -12.66 -2.50
CA THR A 51 -0.40 -12.32 -2.97
C THR A 51 -1.12 -11.43 -1.95
N HIS A 52 -2.13 -10.69 -2.40
CA HIS A 52 -2.98 -9.88 -1.52
C HIS A 52 -3.66 -10.74 -0.44
N ASP A 53 -3.99 -11.99 -0.78
CA ASP A 53 -4.63 -12.95 0.13
C ASP A 53 -3.69 -13.30 1.30
N GLU A 54 -2.45 -13.68 0.98
CA GLU A 54 -1.41 -13.98 1.98
C GLU A 54 -1.06 -12.75 2.84
N PHE A 55 -1.13 -11.55 2.26
CA PHE A 55 -0.96 -10.31 3.00
C PHE A 55 -2.13 -9.99 3.96
N ASN A 56 -3.34 -10.45 3.63
CA ASN A 56 -4.53 -10.21 4.43
C ASN A 56 -4.76 -11.28 5.51
N GLU A 57 -4.28 -12.50 5.30
CA GLU A 57 -4.39 -13.62 6.26
C GLU A 57 -3.46 -13.50 7.47
N LYS A 58 -2.35 -12.77 7.37
CA LYS A 58 -1.48 -12.47 8.52
C LYS A 58 -2.13 -11.41 9.41
N ARG A 59 -3.10 -11.85 10.20
CA ARG A 59 -3.92 -11.06 11.11
C ARG A 59 -3.16 -10.61 12.36
#